data_AF-A0A6L7RYZ1-F1
#
_entry.id   AF-A0A6L7RYZ1-F1
#
_cell.length_a   1.000
_cell.length_b   1.000
_cell.length_c   1.000
_cell.angle_alpha   90.00
_cell.angle_beta   90.00
_cell.angle_gamma   90.00
#
_symmetry.space_group_name_H-M   'P 1'
#
loop_
_entity.id
_entity.type
_entity.pdbx_description
1 polymer ?
#
loop_
_entity_poly.entity_id
_entity_poly.type
_entity_poly.pdbx_seq_one_letter_code
_entity_poly.pdbx_strand_id
1 'polypeptide(L)'
;KVATHGNDPPVPMLHGYPQIFNSFESFDRMFSEVPSPANGMTFCVGTRYESGQNVFEGIKHFGEQNRLFHVHFRNVIGTIPDNKGYMEVIPDAGDLNMYEVAKALYDVGYDGCIDYDHIMRLTTDGPEGREYIAYCVGHMRGIIQSLEAVHKAD
;
A
#
# COMPACT_ATOMS: atom_id res chain seq x y z
N LYS A 1 16.77 -7.58 5.84
CA LYS A 1 16.00 -6.34 5.60
C LYS A 1 14.80 -6.36 6.54
N VAL A 2 14.40 -5.23 7.11
CA VAL A 2 13.20 -5.07 7.95
C VAL A 2 12.29 -4.06 7.27
N ALA A 3 11.01 -4.38 7.17
CA ALA A 3 9.98 -3.54 6.56
C ALA A 3 8.99 -3.11 7.64
N THR A 4 9.12 -1.88 8.13
CA THR A 4 8.19 -1.32 9.13
C THR A 4 6.85 -1.01 8.45
N HIS A 5 5.76 -1.54 8.98
CA HIS A 5 4.41 -1.16 8.57
C HIS A 5 3.94 0.09 9.32
N GLY A 6 3.12 0.93 8.67
CA GLY A 6 2.52 2.09 9.30
C GLY A 6 1.50 1.70 10.38
N ASN A 7 1.13 2.64 11.25
CA ASN A 7 -0.04 2.43 12.10
C ASN A 7 -1.31 2.45 11.23
N ASP A 8 -2.25 1.54 11.54
CA ASP A 8 -3.53 1.35 10.86
C ASP A 8 -4.63 1.26 11.94
N PRO A 9 -5.50 2.29 12.09
CA PRO A 9 -5.57 3.50 11.28
C PRO A 9 -4.39 4.47 11.53
N PRO A 10 -3.99 5.27 10.52
CA PRO A 10 -2.89 6.23 10.59
C PRO A 10 -3.32 7.54 11.28
N VAL A 11 -3.69 7.45 12.56
CA VAL A 11 -4.09 8.61 13.39
C VAL A 11 -3.06 8.89 14.46
N PRO A 12 -2.86 10.14 14.94
CA PRO A 12 -1.85 10.44 15.96
C PRO A 12 -2.03 9.67 17.29
N MET A 13 -3.28 9.36 17.65
CA MET A 13 -3.62 8.68 18.89
C MET A 13 -4.83 7.76 18.68
N LEU A 14 -4.71 6.52 19.13
CA LEU A 14 -5.78 5.52 19.10
C LEU A 14 -6.00 5.00 20.52
N HIS A 15 -7.22 5.17 21.05
CA HIS A 15 -7.60 4.75 22.41
C HIS A 15 -6.64 5.24 23.52
N GLY A 16 -6.09 6.46 23.38
CA GLY A 16 -5.13 7.03 24.34
C GLY A 16 -3.67 6.61 24.13
N TYR A 17 -3.38 5.79 23.12
CA TYR A 17 -2.02 5.37 22.79
C TYR A 17 -1.49 6.12 21.55
N PRO A 18 -0.28 6.71 21.64
CA PRO A 18 0.32 7.39 20.49
C PRO A 18 0.64 6.38 19.39
N GLN A 19 0.35 6.75 18.15
CA GLN A 19 0.72 5.97 16.97
C GLN A 19 1.85 6.71 16.27
N ILE A 20 3.04 6.11 16.23
CA ILE A 20 4.25 6.82 15.80
C ILE A 20 4.34 6.89 14.27
N PHE A 21 4.07 5.78 13.58
CA PHE A 21 4.19 5.62 12.13
C PHE A 21 2.89 5.93 11.37
N ASN A 22 2.28 7.08 11.71
CA ASN A 22 1.03 7.54 11.10
C ASN A 22 1.22 8.43 9.85
N SER A 23 2.42 8.96 9.60
CA SER A 23 2.70 9.89 8.49
C SER A 23 3.99 9.56 7.75
N PHE A 24 4.18 10.10 6.54
CA PHE A 24 5.46 9.99 5.81
C PHE A 24 6.62 10.65 6.55
N GLU A 25 6.37 11.76 7.25
CA GLU A 25 7.39 12.42 8.08
C GLU A 25 7.93 11.49 9.18
N SER A 26 7.07 10.66 9.78
CA SER A 26 7.52 9.66 10.76
C SER A 26 8.44 8.59 10.15
N PHE A 27 8.22 8.22 8.88
CA PHE A 27 9.10 7.31 8.16
C PHE A 27 10.43 7.97 7.78
N ASP A 28 10.41 9.21 7.30
CA ASP A 28 11.63 9.97 7.03
C ASP A 28 12.50 10.10 8.28
N ARG A 29 11.88 10.42 9.41
CA ARG A 29 12.57 10.45 10.71
C ARG A 29 13.18 9.09 11.02
N MET A 30 12.43 7.99 10.90
CA MET A 30 12.95 6.64 11.14
C MET A 30 14.18 6.31 10.30
N PHE A 31 14.16 6.67 9.01
CA PHE A 31 15.28 6.43 8.11
C PHE A 31 16.49 7.33 8.43
N SER A 32 16.26 8.55 8.90
CA SER A 32 17.34 9.44 9.34
C SER A 32 18.00 9.00 10.65
N GLU A 33 17.22 8.49 11.61
CA GLU A 33 17.70 8.05 12.93
C GLU A 33 18.50 6.74 12.80
N VAL A 34 18.11 5.88 11.86
CA VAL A 34 18.81 4.61 11.57
C VAL A 34 19.07 4.49 10.06
N PRO A 35 20.14 5.12 9.53
CA PRO A 35 20.45 5.17 8.10
C PRO A 35 21.11 3.87 7.60
N SER A 36 20.43 2.74 7.78
CA SER A 36 20.88 1.42 7.33
C SER A 36 20.17 1.00 6.04
N PRO A 37 20.85 0.41 5.04
CA PRO A 37 20.20 -0.16 3.86
C PRO A 37 19.30 -1.37 4.18
N ALA A 38 19.33 -1.87 5.42
CA ALA A 38 18.41 -2.90 5.89
C ALA A 38 17.14 -2.34 6.54
N ASN A 39 17.03 -1.01 6.73
CA ASN A 39 15.88 -0.32 7.29
C ASN A 39 14.99 0.20 6.15
N GLY A 40 13.80 -0.38 5.99
CA GLY A 40 12.84 0.01 4.97
C GLY A 40 11.42 -0.04 5.52
N MET A 41 10.45 0.10 4.63
CA MET A 41 9.04 0.11 4.98
C MET A 41 8.24 -0.90 4.17
N THR A 42 7.16 -1.36 4.79
CA THR A 42 5.99 -1.85 4.07
C THR A 42 5.18 -0.64 3.68
N PHE A 43 5.07 -0.37 2.39
CA PHE A 43 4.21 0.68 1.86
C PHE A 43 2.82 0.11 1.66
N CYS A 44 1.96 0.31 2.66
CA CYS A 44 0.56 -0.07 2.53
C CYS A 44 -0.23 1.01 1.82
N VAL A 45 -0.63 0.72 0.58
CA VAL A 45 -1.34 1.65 -0.30
C VAL A 45 -2.63 2.14 0.36
N GLY A 46 -3.43 1.22 0.92
CA GLY A 46 -4.65 1.56 1.65
C GLY A 46 -4.38 2.45 2.85
N THR A 47 -3.47 2.05 3.75
CA THR A 47 -3.14 2.83 4.95
C THR A 47 -2.56 4.21 4.62
N ARG A 48 -1.85 4.37 3.49
CA ARG A 48 -1.33 5.68 3.06
C ARG A 48 -2.40 6.53 2.38
N TYR A 49 -3.36 5.92 1.71
CA TYR A 49 -4.50 6.65 1.15
C TYR A 49 -5.45 7.14 2.25
N GLU A 50 -5.84 6.26 3.16
CA GLU A 50 -6.80 6.60 4.22
C GLU A 50 -6.26 7.66 5.20
N SER A 51 -4.94 7.87 5.29
CA SER A 51 -4.34 8.98 6.06
C SER A 51 -4.58 10.35 5.42
N GLY A 52 -5.05 10.41 4.17
CA GLY A 52 -5.17 11.62 3.36
C GLY A 52 -3.85 12.06 2.73
N GLN A 53 -2.79 11.24 2.81
CA GLN A 53 -1.52 11.54 2.16
C GLN A 53 -1.52 11.10 0.69
N ASN A 54 -0.73 11.79 -0.14
CA ASN A 54 -0.60 11.45 -1.55
C ASN A 54 0.23 10.17 -1.73
N VAL A 55 -0.46 9.07 -2.06
CA VAL A 55 0.13 7.75 -2.29
C VAL A 55 1.23 7.79 -3.36
N PHE A 56 1.02 8.49 -4.47
CA PHE A 56 1.97 8.53 -5.58
C PHE A 56 3.25 9.29 -5.24
N GLU A 57 3.12 10.41 -4.52
CA GLU A 57 4.27 11.13 -3.98
C GLU A 57 5.04 10.28 -2.97
N GLY A 58 4.34 9.53 -2.12
CA GLY A 58 4.96 8.60 -1.19
C GLY A 58 5.74 7.49 -1.90
N ILE A 59 5.14 6.85 -2.90
CA ILE A 59 5.81 5.81 -3.70
C ILE A 59 7.07 6.38 -4.35
N LYS A 60 6.96 7.55 -4.99
CA LYS A 60 8.11 8.22 -5.60
C LYS A 60 9.22 8.50 -4.58
N HIS A 61 8.87 9.20 -3.50
CA HIS A 61 9.81 9.66 -2.48
C HIS A 61 10.58 8.53 -1.82
N PHE A 62 9.91 7.46 -1.40
CA PHE A 62 10.56 6.32 -0.74
C PHE A 62 11.15 5.30 -1.72
N GLY A 63 10.61 5.22 -2.94
CA GLY A 63 11.12 4.38 -4.02
C GLY A 63 12.49 4.86 -4.50
N GLU A 64 12.64 6.15 -4.79
CA GLU A 64 13.92 6.75 -5.20
C GLU A 64 15.02 6.58 -4.13
N GLN A 65 14.64 6.43 -2.86
CA GLN A 65 15.54 6.18 -1.74
C GLN A 65 15.84 4.69 -1.50
N ASN A 66 15.28 3.78 -2.30
CA ASN A 66 15.34 2.32 -2.11
C ASN A 66 14.85 1.88 -0.72
N ARG A 67 13.78 2.51 -0.20
CA ARG A 67 13.20 2.22 1.12
C ARG A 67 11.95 1.35 1.08
N LEU A 68 11.37 1.14 -0.10
CA LEU A 68 10.23 0.25 -0.31
C LEU A 68 10.70 -1.21 -0.32
N PHE A 69 10.36 -2.00 0.71
CA PHE A 69 10.74 -3.42 0.77
C PHE A 69 9.56 -4.38 0.61
N HIS A 70 8.37 -3.92 0.94
CA HIS A 70 7.12 -4.68 0.84
C HIS A 70 5.99 -3.72 0.47
N VAL A 71 5.01 -4.18 -0.29
CA VAL A 71 3.84 -3.38 -0.65
C VAL A 71 2.58 -4.16 -0.29
N HIS A 72 1.70 -3.53 0.47
CA HIS A 72 0.32 -4.00 0.59
C HIS A 72 -0.52 -3.25 -0.44
N PHE A 73 -1.18 -3.99 -1.32
CA PHE A 73 -1.85 -3.51 -2.52
C PHE A 73 -3.36 -3.61 -2.39
N ARG A 74 -3.88 -3.08 -1.28
CA ARG A 74 -5.31 -2.97 -1.00
C ARG A 74 -5.85 -1.59 -1.36
N ASN A 75 -7.16 -1.52 -1.54
CA ASN A 75 -7.88 -0.30 -1.89
C ASN A 75 -8.96 -0.01 -0.85
N VAL A 76 -9.30 1.27 -0.70
CA VAL A 76 -10.29 1.76 0.27
C VAL A 76 -11.13 2.87 -0.34
N ILE A 77 -12.26 3.17 0.28
CA ILE A 77 -13.07 4.35 0.01
C ILE A 77 -12.99 5.31 1.19
N GLY A 78 -12.71 6.57 0.91
CA GLY A 78 -12.66 7.67 1.86
C GLY A 78 -11.33 7.80 2.62
N THR A 79 -11.12 8.98 3.18
CA THR A 79 -9.96 9.31 4.01
C THR A 79 -10.41 9.72 5.41
N ILE A 80 -9.54 9.51 6.40
CA ILE A 80 -9.80 9.93 7.78
C ILE A 80 -9.96 11.45 7.89
N PRO A 81 -9.13 12.30 7.25
CA PRO A 81 -9.32 13.75 7.31
C PRO A 81 -10.64 14.24 6.68
N ASP A 82 -11.04 13.68 5.54
CA ASP A 82 -12.18 14.20 4.77
C ASP A 82 -13.50 13.54 5.16
N ASN A 83 -13.49 12.23 5.44
CA ASN A 83 -14.68 11.41 5.67
C ASN A 83 -14.84 10.97 7.13
N LYS A 84 -13.87 11.28 8.01
CA LYS A 84 -13.81 10.81 9.42
C LYS A 84 -13.69 9.29 9.56
N GLY A 85 -13.28 8.61 8.50
CA GLY A 85 -13.14 7.17 8.43
C GLY A 85 -12.92 6.71 6.99
N TYR A 86 -12.72 5.40 6.83
CA TYR A 86 -12.57 4.75 5.54
C TYR A 86 -13.30 3.41 5.58
N MET A 87 -13.56 2.86 4.40
CA MET A 87 -14.10 1.52 4.23
C MET A 87 -13.17 0.72 3.32
N GLU A 88 -12.75 -0.44 3.78
CA GLU A 88 -12.04 -1.38 2.93
C GLU A 88 -13.00 -2.02 1.92
N VAL A 89 -12.51 -2.21 0.70
CA VAL A 89 -13.30 -2.73 -0.41
C VAL A 89 -12.45 -3.67 -1.26
N ILE A 90 -13.09 -4.34 -2.21
CA ILE A 90 -12.38 -5.15 -3.20
C ILE A 90 -11.42 -4.27 -4.02
N PRO A 91 -10.28 -4.81 -4.52
CA PRO A 91 -9.20 -4.00 -5.10
C PRO A 91 -9.61 -3.03 -6.21
N ASP A 92 -10.64 -3.34 -6.99
CA ASP A 92 -11.13 -2.55 -8.13
C ASP A 92 -12.34 -1.65 -7.81
N ALA A 93 -12.75 -1.57 -6.55
CA ALA A 93 -13.92 -0.78 -6.13
C ALA A 93 -13.58 0.38 -5.19
N GLY A 94 -12.30 0.63 -4.91
CA GLY A 94 -11.88 1.75 -4.07
C GLY A 94 -11.57 3.02 -4.87
N ASP A 95 -11.13 4.05 -4.16
CA ASP A 95 -10.93 5.38 -4.74
C ASP A 95 -9.66 5.48 -5.60
N LEU A 96 -8.69 4.57 -5.39
CA LEU A 96 -7.47 4.53 -6.20
C LEU A 96 -7.64 3.68 -7.45
N ASN A 97 -7.10 4.18 -8.56
CA ASN A 97 -6.83 3.35 -9.72
C ASN A 97 -5.58 2.50 -9.46
N MET A 98 -5.78 1.21 -9.22
CA MET A 98 -4.69 0.30 -8.88
C MET A 98 -3.68 0.10 -10.02
N TYR A 99 -4.07 0.31 -11.29
CA TYR A 99 -3.09 0.32 -12.39
C TYR A 99 -2.07 1.45 -12.23
N GLU A 100 -2.53 2.65 -11.88
CA GLU A 100 -1.65 3.81 -11.66
C GLU A 100 -0.73 3.58 -10.45
N VAL A 101 -1.22 2.92 -9.41
CA VAL A 101 -0.39 2.55 -8.24
C VAL A 101 0.72 1.58 -8.65
N ALA A 102 0.39 0.53 -9.41
CA ALA A 102 1.39 -0.41 -9.93
C ALA A 102 2.37 0.28 -10.88
N LYS A 103 1.89 1.19 -11.73
CA LYS A 103 2.75 1.99 -12.61
C LYS A 103 3.73 2.85 -11.81
N ALA A 104 3.27 3.53 -10.75
CA ALA A 104 4.14 4.33 -9.90
C ALA A 104 5.23 3.50 -9.22
N LEU A 105 4.90 2.27 -8.79
CA LEU A 105 5.89 1.31 -8.26
C LEU A 105 6.89 0.88 -9.33
N TYR A 106 6.42 0.62 -10.56
CA TYR A 106 7.27 0.29 -11.70
C TYR A 106 8.23 1.44 -12.06
N ASP A 107 7.73 2.68 -12.10
CA ASP A 107 8.50 3.87 -12.46
C ASP A 107 9.67 4.14 -11.49
N VAL A 108 9.54 3.73 -10.21
CA VAL A 108 10.63 3.81 -9.22
C VAL A 108 11.51 2.55 -9.17
N GLY A 109 11.29 1.58 -10.06
CA GLY A 109 12.06 0.34 -10.14
C GLY A 109 11.82 -0.62 -8.98
N TYR A 110 10.63 -0.60 -8.37
CA TYR A 110 10.30 -1.53 -7.29
C TYR A 110 10.27 -2.99 -7.79
N ASP A 111 11.06 -3.86 -7.17
CA ASP A 111 11.21 -5.28 -7.52
C ASP A 111 10.83 -6.24 -6.37
N GLY A 112 10.21 -5.70 -5.32
CA GLY A 112 9.84 -6.44 -4.11
C GLY A 112 8.50 -7.17 -4.19
N CYS A 113 8.11 -7.79 -3.07
CA CYS A 113 6.84 -8.51 -2.96
C CYS A 113 5.65 -7.55 -2.83
N ILE A 114 4.65 -7.77 -3.70
CA ILE A 114 3.33 -7.12 -3.65
C ILE A 114 2.32 -8.13 -3.06
N ASP A 115 1.73 -7.76 -1.93
CA ASP A 115 0.76 -8.54 -1.18
C ASP A 115 -0.66 -7.94 -1.33
N TYR A 116 -1.69 -8.79 -1.37
CA TYR A 116 -3.09 -8.38 -1.45
C TYR A 116 -3.64 -7.80 -0.13
N ASP A 117 -2.98 -8.12 1.00
CA ASP A 117 -3.27 -7.63 2.36
C ASP A 117 -4.57 -8.16 3.01
N HIS A 118 -5.67 -7.40 2.96
CA HIS A 118 -6.88 -7.69 3.74
C HIS A 118 -7.96 -8.43 2.94
N ILE A 119 -8.71 -9.30 3.63
CA ILE A 119 -9.77 -10.14 3.05
C ILE A 119 -11.15 -9.58 3.40
N MET A 120 -11.93 -9.17 2.38
CA MET A 120 -13.29 -8.63 2.57
C MET A 120 -14.39 -9.69 2.68
N ARG A 121 -14.12 -10.90 2.18
CA ARG A 121 -15.04 -12.03 1.94
C ARG A 121 -16.08 -11.81 0.83
N LEU A 122 -16.11 -12.75 -0.10
CA LEU A 122 -17.16 -12.97 -1.08
C LEU A 122 -18.27 -13.85 -0.50
N THR A 123 -19.48 -13.76 -1.05
CA THR A 123 -20.61 -14.59 -0.64
C THR A 123 -20.38 -16.09 -0.87
N THR A 124 -19.46 -16.43 -1.78
CA THR A 124 -19.07 -17.80 -2.12
C THR A 124 -17.83 -18.28 -1.37
N ASP A 125 -17.19 -17.43 -0.56
CA ASP A 125 -15.94 -17.79 0.11
C ASP A 125 -16.15 -18.90 1.16
N GLY A 126 -15.18 -19.82 1.19
CA GLY A 126 -14.97 -20.68 2.35
C GLY A 126 -14.42 -19.91 3.57
N PRO A 127 -14.24 -20.57 4.73
CA PRO A 127 -13.73 -19.93 5.95
C PRO A 127 -12.40 -19.20 5.78
N GLU A 128 -11.57 -19.66 4.85
CA GLU A 128 -10.23 -19.16 4.54
C GLU A 128 -10.21 -18.01 3.51
N GLY A 129 -11.33 -17.69 2.85
CA GLY A 129 -11.39 -16.58 1.88
C GLY A 129 -10.59 -16.81 0.59
N ARG A 130 -10.41 -18.07 0.17
CA ARG A 130 -9.50 -18.43 -0.93
C ARG A 130 -9.96 -17.87 -2.27
N GLU A 131 -11.26 -17.78 -2.50
CA GLU A 131 -11.81 -17.22 -3.73
C GLU A 131 -11.51 -15.73 -3.83
N TYR A 132 -11.66 -14.98 -2.73
CA TYR A 132 -11.24 -13.57 -2.65
C TYR A 132 -9.73 -13.40 -2.86
N ILE A 133 -8.89 -14.22 -2.19
CA ILE A 133 -7.43 -14.15 -2.36
C ILE A 133 -7.05 -14.41 -3.83
N ALA A 134 -7.64 -15.44 -4.44
CA ALA A 134 -7.39 -15.77 -5.85
C ALA A 134 -7.80 -14.63 -6.78
N TYR A 135 -8.92 -13.96 -6.49
CA TYR A 135 -9.35 -12.76 -7.19
C TYR A 135 -8.31 -11.63 -7.08
N CYS A 136 -7.87 -11.28 -5.87
CA CYS A 136 -6.89 -10.21 -5.67
C CYS A 136 -5.55 -10.51 -6.35
N VAL A 137 -5.02 -11.73 -6.17
CA VAL A 137 -3.75 -12.14 -6.81
C VAL A 137 -3.90 -12.16 -8.33
N GLY A 138 -5.02 -12.65 -8.85
CA GLY A 138 -5.31 -12.62 -10.29
C GLY A 138 -5.37 -11.20 -10.84
N HIS A 139 -6.07 -10.30 -10.15
CA HIS A 139 -6.20 -8.89 -10.50
C HIS A 139 -4.84 -8.18 -10.54
N MET A 140 -4.03 -8.34 -9.47
CA MET A 140 -2.66 -7.79 -9.41
C MET A 140 -1.78 -8.32 -10.55
N ARG A 141 -1.80 -9.64 -10.80
CA ARG A 141 -1.04 -10.23 -11.90
C ARG A 141 -1.47 -9.70 -13.26
N GLY A 142 -2.77 -9.50 -13.47
CA GLY A 142 -3.30 -8.92 -14.70
C GLY A 142 -2.79 -7.49 -14.94
N ILE A 143 -2.76 -6.65 -13.88
CA ILE A 143 -2.21 -5.30 -13.93
C ILE A 143 -0.71 -5.33 -14.29
N ILE A 144 0.08 -6.15 -13.60
CA ILE A 144 1.53 -6.26 -13.83
C ILE A 144 1.82 -6.73 -15.26
N GLN A 145 1.12 -7.75 -15.74
CA GLN A 145 1.26 -8.24 -17.13
C GLN A 145 0.88 -7.17 -18.16
N SER A 146 -0.13 -6.35 -17.86
CA SER A 146 -0.54 -5.25 -18.74
C SER A 146 0.55 -4.17 -18.82
N LEU A 147 1.15 -3.80 -17.69
CA LEU A 147 2.28 -2.86 -17.64
C LEU A 147 3.48 -3.37 -18.44
N GLU A 148 3.85 -4.64 -18.26
CA GLU A 148 4.94 -5.26 -19.03
C GLU A 148 4.66 -5.29 -20.53
N ALA A 149 3.41 -5.52 -20.94
CA ALA A 149 3.03 -5.55 -22.34
C ALA A 149 3.10 -4.16 -22.99
N VAL A 150 2.69 -3.11 -22.27
CA VAL A 150 2.81 -1.71 -22.73
C VAL A 150 4.29 -1.34 -22.87
N HIS A 151 5.12 -1.64 -21.88
CA HIS A 151 6.54 -1.25 -21.90
C HIS A 151 7.44 -2.09 -22.80
N LYS A 152 7.04 -3.30 -23.20
CA LYS A 152 7.73 -4.05 -24.27
C LYS A 152 7.46 -3.49 -25.66
N ALA A 153 6.44 -2.65 -25.82
CA ALA A 153 6.09 -2.03 -27.10
C ALA A 153 6.80 -0.68 -27.33
N ASP A 154 7.43 -0.12 -26.30
CA ASP A 154 8.27 1.09 -26.31
C ASP A 154 9.75 0.74 -26.50
#